data_AF-A0A1G4IEE4-F1
#
_entry.id   AF-A0A1G4IEE4-F1
#
_cell.length_a   1.000
_cell.length_b   1.000
_cell.length_c   1.000
_cell.angle_alpha   90.00
_cell.angle_beta   90.00
_cell.angle_gamma   90.00
#
_symmetry.space_group_name_H-M   'P 1'
#
loop_
_entity.id
_entity.type
_entity.pdbx_description
1 polymer ?
#
loop_
_entity_poly.entity_id
_entity_poly.type
_entity_poly.pdbx_seq_one_letter_code
_entity_poly.pdbx_strand_id
1 'polypeptide(L)'
;MNNAPAQWATLLQACQKLSRTKVTTASAIRAAVTQIIAKAGEGQGTNKALHNLLGAAQGTGSAGCDGDSTSSNGGACVYYGSTNGHPTNIGWAETMLEAADELDKAAQAAEKAHQQADQLNSLNKTLTAIALIAAASNSKTNDKAVAATQIQSITKCEAITKAEECRKKESLCEWQGGEAKEEKNCTLKAVTGKDNTAAATREQATGAAGTEDPNCGQYTDPEKCAKAPRKPKEGKKSVCGWIDLIDGQEKI
;
A
#
# COMPACT_ATOMS: atom_id res chain seq x y z
N MET A 1 21.77 -36.98 -26.45
CA MET A 1 21.94 -35.58 -25.98
C MET A 1 22.13 -35.61 -24.46
N ASN A 2 23.35 -35.80 -23.95
CA ASN A 2 23.55 -36.10 -22.52
C ASN A 2 24.08 -34.93 -21.68
N ASN A 3 23.94 -33.68 -22.15
CA ASN A 3 24.43 -32.53 -21.38
C ASN A 3 23.61 -31.23 -21.55
N ALA A 4 22.35 -31.33 -21.96
CA ALA A 4 21.49 -30.17 -22.18
C ALA A 4 21.41 -29.23 -20.95
N PRO A 5 21.33 -29.72 -19.69
CA PRO A 5 21.35 -28.85 -18.52
C PRO A 5 22.61 -27.98 -18.37
N ALA A 6 23.81 -28.54 -18.62
CA ALA A 6 25.04 -27.75 -18.49
C ALA A 6 25.24 -26.78 -19.67
N GLN A 7 24.80 -27.17 -20.87
CA GLN A 7 24.78 -26.29 -22.03
C GLN A 7 23.82 -25.11 -21.79
N TRP A 8 22.64 -25.38 -21.25
CA TRP A 8 21.70 -24.34 -20.82
C TRP A 8 22.32 -23.40 -19.77
N ALA A 9 22.97 -23.94 -18.73
CA ALA A 9 23.61 -23.12 -17.71
C ALA A 9 24.66 -22.16 -18.31
N THR A 10 25.41 -22.63 -19.31
CA THR A 10 26.40 -21.81 -20.03
C THR A 10 25.71 -20.66 -20.80
N LEU A 11 24.63 -20.96 -21.52
CA LEU A 11 23.84 -19.96 -22.25
C LEU A 11 23.20 -18.93 -21.31
N LEU A 12 22.65 -19.40 -20.18
CA LEU A 12 22.04 -18.53 -19.17
C LEU A 12 23.07 -17.55 -18.59
N GLN A 13 24.27 -18.02 -18.24
CA GLN A 13 25.34 -17.15 -17.75
C GLN A 13 25.76 -16.10 -18.78
N ALA A 14 25.82 -16.46 -20.07
CA ALA A 14 26.10 -15.49 -21.13
C ALA A 14 24.97 -14.45 -21.25
N CYS A 15 23.71 -14.89 -21.21
CA CYS A 15 22.54 -14.00 -21.25
C CYS A 15 22.51 -13.00 -20.09
N GLN A 16 22.85 -13.44 -18.87
CA GLN A 16 22.94 -12.57 -17.70
C GLN A 16 23.99 -11.46 -17.83
N LYS A 17 25.08 -11.70 -18.56
CA LYS A 17 26.09 -10.66 -18.85
C LYS A 17 25.60 -9.61 -19.85
N LEU A 18 24.67 -9.99 -20.72
CA LEU A 18 24.12 -9.12 -21.77
C LEU A 18 22.88 -8.35 -21.30
N SER A 19 22.07 -8.96 -20.43
CA SER A 19 20.83 -8.38 -19.92
C SER A 19 21.09 -7.34 -18.84
N ARG A 20 21.11 -6.05 -19.21
CA ARG A 20 21.12 -4.94 -18.25
C ARG A 20 19.73 -4.49 -17.81
N THR A 21 18.70 -4.84 -18.59
CA THR A 21 17.33 -4.39 -18.36
C THR A 21 16.61 -5.42 -17.50
N LYS A 22 16.23 -5.05 -16.28
CA LYS A 22 15.31 -5.85 -15.49
C LYS A 22 13.90 -5.66 -16.07
N VAL A 23 13.30 -6.74 -16.55
CA VAL A 23 11.89 -6.74 -16.95
C VAL A 23 11.07 -6.79 -15.66
N THR A 24 10.73 -5.63 -15.11
CA THR A 24 10.00 -5.53 -13.83
C THR A 24 8.59 -4.99 -13.96
N THR A 25 8.18 -4.55 -15.15
CA THR A 25 6.85 -3.98 -15.39
C THR A 25 6.04 -4.90 -16.30
N ALA A 26 4.72 -4.89 -16.11
CA ALA A 26 3.79 -5.59 -16.99
C ALA A 26 3.98 -5.20 -18.46
N SER A 27 4.17 -3.91 -18.73
CA SER A 27 4.45 -3.38 -20.08
C SER A 27 5.73 -3.96 -20.70
N ALA A 28 6.80 -4.08 -19.91
CA ALA A 28 8.07 -4.63 -20.40
C ALA A 28 7.93 -6.13 -20.72
N ILE A 29 7.18 -6.89 -19.91
CA ILE A 29 6.90 -8.31 -20.18
C ILE A 29 6.13 -8.44 -21.50
N ARG A 30 5.01 -7.72 -21.64
CA ARG A 30 4.18 -7.76 -22.86
C ARG A 30 5.00 -7.39 -24.10
N ALA A 31 5.81 -6.33 -24.02
CA ALA A 31 6.67 -5.91 -25.12
C ALA A 31 7.73 -6.96 -25.49
N ALA A 32 8.31 -7.64 -24.51
CA ALA A 32 9.29 -8.71 -24.75
C ALA A 32 8.63 -9.92 -25.43
N VAL A 33 7.47 -10.35 -24.92
CA VAL A 33 6.69 -11.45 -25.52
C VAL A 33 6.33 -11.14 -26.97
N THR A 34 5.78 -9.94 -27.23
CA THR A 34 5.44 -9.50 -28.59
C THR A 34 6.65 -9.52 -29.52
N GLN A 35 7.80 -9.02 -29.07
CA GLN A 35 9.02 -9.01 -29.88
C GLN A 35 9.49 -10.43 -30.20
N ILE A 36 9.48 -11.34 -29.23
CA ILE A 36 9.90 -12.73 -29.45
C ILE A 36 8.94 -13.45 -30.41
N ILE A 37 7.62 -13.30 -30.23
CA ILE A 37 6.62 -13.90 -31.12
C ILE A 37 6.70 -13.31 -32.54
N ALA A 38 6.97 -12.01 -32.65
CA ALA A 38 7.21 -11.37 -33.93
C ALA A 38 8.40 -12.00 -34.65
N LYS A 39 9.53 -12.18 -33.95
CA LYS A 39 10.71 -12.88 -34.45
C LYS A 39 10.43 -14.32 -34.86
N ALA A 40 9.58 -15.03 -34.14
CA ALA A 40 9.18 -16.38 -34.51
C ALA A 40 8.43 -16.43 -35.84
N GLY A 41 7.61 -15.42 -36.15
CA GLY A 41 6.85 -15.36 -37.40
C GLY A 41 7.63 -14.83 -38.61
N GLU A 42 8.80 -14.21 -38.40
CA GLU A 42 9.66 -13.75 -39.48
C GLU A 42 10.08 -14.95 -40.36
N GLY A 43 9.84 -14.84 -41.68
CA GLY A 43 10.18 -15.91 -42.61
C GLY A 43 11.69 -16.11 -42.72
N GLN A 44 12.15 -17.36 -42.54
CA GLN A 44 13.54 -17.79 -42.57
C GLN A 44 13.80 -18.87 -43.63
N GLY A 45 15.06 -19.28 -43.79
CA GLY A 45 15.46 -20.28 -44.78
C GLY A 45 15.35 -19.80 -46.23
N THR A 46 15.41 -20.75 -47.16
CA THR A 46 15.29 -20.51 -48.60
C THR A 46 13.96 -19.82 -48.91
N ASN A 47 14.02 -18.69 -49.62
CA ASN A 47 12.87 -17.87 -49.98
C ASN A 47 12.00 -17.39 -48.81
N LYS A 48 12.52 -17.39 -47.58
CA LYS A 48 11.78 -17.01 -46.35
C LYS A 48 10.53 -17.88 -46.10
N ALA A 49 10.55 -19.13 -46.55
CA ALA A 49 9.39 -20.02 -46.48
C ALA A 49 9.17 -20.65 -45.09
N LEU A 50 10.17 -20.59 -44.20
CA LEU A 50 10.07 -21.17 -42.86
C LEU A 50 9.53 -20.13 -41.87
N HIS A 51 8.36 -20.38 -41.29
CA HIS A 51 7.71 -19.51 -40.30
C HIS A 51 7.53 -20.23 -38.96
N ASN A 52 7.12 -19.47 -37.94
CA ASN A 52 6.84 -19.96 -36.59
C ASN A 52 8.02 -20.66 -35.93
N LEU A 53 9.23 -20.12 -36.12
CA LEU A 53 10.44 -20.70 -35.56
C LEU A 53 11.28 -19.66 -34.82
N LEU A 54 11.68 -20.02 -33.60
CA LEU A 54 12.66 -19.27 -32.83
C LEU A 54 14.03 -19.91 -33.00
N GLY A 55 15.06 -19.09 -33.19
CA GLY A 55 16.41 -19.57 -33.50
C GLY A 55 16.67 -19.54 -35.00
N ALA A 56 17.61 -20.37 -35.48
CA ALA A 56 18.07 -20.36 -36.85
C ALA A 56 17.86 -21.73 -37.51
N ALA A 57 17.18 -21.73 -38.66
CA ALA A 57 17.03 -22.88 -39.55
C ALA A 57 17.63 -22.56 -40.93
N GLN A 58 18.35 -23.51 -41.53
CA GLN A 58 19.02 -23.34 -42.82
C GLN A 58 18.24 -24.00 -43.96
N GLY A 59 18.53 -23.54 -45.18
CA GLY A 59 18.03 -24.15 -46.41
C GLY A 59 16.51 -24.29 -46.44
N THR A 60 16.03 -25.46 -46.84
CA THR A 60 14.59 -25.76 -46.94
C THR A 60 13.95 -26.16 -45.60
N GLY A 61 14.73 -26.29 -44.52
CA GLY A 61 14.23 -26.73 -43.22
C GLY A 61 13.79 -28.20 -43.17
N SER A 62 14.08 -29.01 -44.20
CA SER A 62 13.61 -30.39 -44.30
C SER A 62 14.19 -31.33 -43.22
N ALA A 63 15.33 -30.97 -42.61
CA ALA A 63 15.90 -31.71 -41.49
C ALA A 63 15.32 -31.27 -40.13
N GLY A 64 14.56 -30.16 -40.10
CA GLY A 64 13.91 -29.64 -38.90
C GLY A 64 14.89 -28.98 -37.92
N CYS A 65 14.42 -28.81 -36.69
CA CYS A 65 15.22 -28.26 -35.59
C CYS A 65 16.00 -29.36 -34.88
N ASP A 66 17.03 -29.87 -35.54
CA ASP A 66 17.88 -30.98 -35.09
C ASP A 66 19.03 -30.54 -34.16
N GLY A 67 19.31 -29.23 -34.07
CA GLY A 67 20.43 -28.68 -33.32
C GLY A 67 21.79 -28.87 -34.03
N ASP A 68 21.81 -29.36 -35.26
CA ASP A 68 23.03 -29.55 -36.03
C ASP A 68 23.37 -28.28 -36.83
N SER A 69 24.50 -27.66 -36.45
CA SER A 69 25.01 -26.47 -37.14
C SER A 69 25.67 -26.77 -38.49
N THR A 70 25.94 -28.04 -38.80
CA THR A 70 26.59 -28.49 -40.04
C THR A 70 25.62 -28.95 -41.12
N SER A 71 24.35 -29.17 -40.75
CA SER A 71 23.28 -29.54 -41.68
C SER A 71 22.90 -28.37 -42.58
N SER A 72 22.82 -28.60 -43.90
CA SER A 72 22.43 -27.60 -44.88
C SER A 72 20.92 -27.28 -44.87
N ASN A 73 20.11 -28.14 -44.25
CA ASN A 73 18.65 -28.00 -44.17
C ASN A 73 18.09 -28.14 -42.74
N GLY A 74 18.97 -28.07 -41.72
CA GLY A 74 18.64 -28.19 -40.30
C GLY A 74 19.02 -26.95 -39.51
N GLY A 75 19.03 -27.04 -38.18
CA GLY A 75 19.49 -25.93 -37.35
C GLY A 75 19.06 -25.96 -35.88
N ALA A 76 19.63 -25.01 -35.13
CA ALA A 76 19.31 -24.77 -33.74
C ALA A 76 18.08 -23.84 -33.64
N CYS A 77 16.90 -24.45 -33.63
CA CYS A 77 15.63 -23.75 -33.55
C CYS A 77 14.59 -24.45 -32.68
N VAL A 78 13.46 -23.78 -32.47
CA VAL A 78 12.23 -24.35 -31.91
C VAL A 78 11.10 -24.01 -32.86
N TYR A 79 10.40 -25.02 -33.37
CA TYR A 79 9.29 -24.86 -34.30
C TYR A 79 7.95 -24.95 -33.57
N TYR A 80 7.08 -23.97 -33.79
CA TYR A 80 5.77 -23.83 -33.15
C TYR A 80 4.59 -24.20 -34.06
N GLY A 81 4.85 -24.86 -35.19
CA GLY A 81 3.80 -25.41 -36.06
C GLY A 81 3.43 -24.54 -37.27
N SER A 82 2.56 -25.08 -38.13
CA SER A 82 2.21 -24.53 -39.45
C SER A 82 0.89 -23.76 -39.40
N THR A 83 0.85 -22.61 -38.72
CA THR A 83 -0.19 -21.61 -38.98
C THR A 83 0.38 -20.54 -39.89
N ASN A 84 -0.32 -20.18 -40.97
CA ASN A 84 0.03 -19.01 -41.77
C ASN A 84 -0.16 -17.77 -40.88
N GLY A 85 0.90 -17.29 -40.23
CA GLY A 85 0.83 -16.20 -39.25
C GLY A 85 1.88 -16.35 -38.15
N HIS A 86 1.78 -15.52 -37.10
CA HIS A 86 2.59 -15.67 -35.88
C HIS A 86 2.06 -16.81 -35.01
N PRO A 87 2.91 -17.48 -34.22
CA PRO A 87 2.44 -18.52 -33.31
C PRO A 87 1.66 -17.87 -32.16
N THR A 88 0.35 -18.09 -32.11
CA THR A 88 -0.54 -17.44 -31.12
C THR A 88 -0.66 -18.20 -29.79
N ASN A 89 -0.29 -19.49 -29.76
CA ASN A 89 -0.53 -20.38 -28.61
C ASN A 89 0.77 -21.02 -28.11
N ILE A 90 1.70 -20.19 -27.63
CA ILE A 90 2.93 -20.69 -27.01
C ILE A 90 2.78 -20.64 -25.49
N GLY A 91 2.80 -21.80 -24.83
CA GLY A 91 2.50 -21.89 -23.38
C GLY A 91 3.37 -20.99 -22.50
N TRP A 92 4.68 -20.85 -22.78
CA TRP A 92 5.52 -19.94 -22.00
C TRP A 92 5.14 -18.46 -22.19
N ALA A 93 4.65 -18.09 -23.38
CA ALA A 93 4.24 -16.73 -23.68
C ALA A 93 2.94 -16.39 -22.96
N GLU A 94 1.99 -17.33 -22.94
CA GLU A 94 0.74 -17.20 -22.18
C GLU A 94 1.02 -17.00 -20.68
N THR A 95 1.86 -17.85 -20.08
CA THR A 95 2.27 -17.68 -18.67
C THR A 95 2.93 -16.32 -18.39
N MET A 96 3.74 -15.81 -19.32
CA MET A 96 4.33 -14.47 -19.18
C MET A 96 3.29 -13.35 -19.25
N LEU A 97 2.30 -13.47 -20.13
CA LEU A 97 1.22 -12.48 -20.24
C LEU A 97 0.31 -12.51 -19.01
N GLU A 98 -0.01 -13.68 -18.47
CA GLU A 98 -0.72 -13.83 -17.20
C GLU A 98 0.05 -13.17 -16.04
N ALA A 99 1.37 -13.38 -15.98
CA ALA A 99 2.22 -12.72 -14.98
C ALA A 99 2.20 -11.18 -15.13
N ALA A 100 2.13 -10.67 -16.36
CA ALA A 100 1.97 -9.24 -16.60
C ALA A 100 0.61 -8.72 -16.09
N ASP A 101 -0.47 -9.47 -16.29
CA ASP A 101 -1.80 -9.12 -15.78
C ASP A 101 -1.83 -9.10 -14.24
N GLU A 102 -1.19 -10.07 -13.58
CA GLU A 102 -1.07 -10.09 -12.12
C GLU A 102 -0.24 -8.91 -11.58
N LEU A 103 0.81 -8.48 -12.28
CA LEU A 103 1.56 -7.27 -11.92
C LEU A 103 0.68 -6.01 -11.98
N ASP A 104 -0.17 -5.88 -12.99
CA ASP A 104 -1.10 -4.74 -13.09
C ASP A 104 -2.14 -4.76 -11.97
N LYS A 105 -2.69 -5.94 -11.64
CA LYS A 105 -3.61 -6.09 -10.50
C LYS A 105 -2.94 -5.72 -9.19
N ALA A 106 -1.70 -6.16 -8.97
CA ALA A 106 -0.94 -5.83 -7.78
C ALA A 106 -0.68 -4.32 -7.67
N ALA A 107 -0.34 -3.65 -8.77
CA ALA A 107 -0.14 -2.20 -8.80
C ALA A 107 -1.45 -1.45 -8.47
N GLN A 108 -2.58 -1.86 -9.04
CA GLN A 108 -3.89 -1.29 -8.74
C GLN A 108 -4.31 -1.49 -7.28
N ALA A 109 -4.04 -2.68 -6.72
CA ALA A 109 -4.32 -2.98 -5.32
C ALA A 109 -3.47 -2.11 -4.38
N ALA A 110 -2.19 -1.91 -4.70
CA ALA A 110 -1.29 -1.04 -3.94
C ALA A 110 -1.77 0.42 -3.96
N GLU A 111 -2.15 0.94 -5.12
CA GLU A 111 -2.70 2.29 -5.26
C GLU A 111 -3.98 2.46 -4.42
N LYS A 112 -4.89 1.49 -4.48
CA LYS A 112 -6.11 1.50 -3.66
C LYS A 112 -5.81 1.48 -2.16
N ALA A 113 -4.83 0.69 -1.73
CA ALA A 113 -4.40 0.64 -0.34
C ALA A 113 -3.83 1.98 0.14
N HIS A 114 -3.03 2.66 -0.70
CA HIS A 114 -2.53 4.01 -0.41
C HIS A 114 -3.68 5.01 -0.24
N GLN A 115 -4.64 5.03 -1.17
CA GLN A 115 -5.79 5.92 -1.08
C GLN A 115 -6.62 5.68 0.19
N GLN A 116 -6.79 4.42 0.58
CA GLN A 116 -7.49 4.07 1.83
C GLN A 116 -6.71 4.53 3.06
N ALA A 117 -5.39 4.36 3.09
CA ALA A 117 -4.56 4.84 4.18
C ALA A 117 -4.64 6.36 4.34
N ASP A 118 -4.65 7.10 3.22
CA ASP A 118 -4.80 8.56 3.23
C ASP A 118 -6.17 9.00 3.75
N GLN A 119 -7.24 8.31 3.34
CA GLN A 119 -8.59 8.55 3.85
C GLN A 119 -8.68 8.31 5.36
N LEU A 120 -8.12 7.20 5.86
CA LEU A 120 -8.08 6.90 7.29
C LEU A 120 -7.30 7.97 8.07
N ASN A 121 -6.17 8.43 7.54
CA ASN A 121 -5.39 9.50 8.15
C ASN A 121 -6.18 10.83 8.19
N SER A 122 -6.88 11.16 7.11
CA SER A 122 -7.75 12.35 7.03
C SER A 122 -8.91 12.29 8.04
N LEU A 123 -9.56 11.13 8.15
CA LEU A 123 -10.62 10.90 9.14
C LEU A 123 -10.10 11.01 10.57
N ASN A 124 -8.94 10.44 10.86
CA ASN A 124 -8.31 10.53 12.18
C ASN A 124 -8.01 11.99 12.56
N LYS A 125 -7.49 12.79 11.62
CA LYS A 125 -7.26 14.23 11.81
C LYS A 125 -8.58 14.98 12.07
N THR A 126 -9.62 14.67 11.31
CA THR A 126 -10.94 15.29 11.45
C THR A 126 -11.59 14.98 12.80
N LEU A 127 -11.56 13.71 13.22
CA LEU A 127 -12.06 13.29 14.54
C LEU A 127 -11.29 13.97 15.67
N THR A 128 -9.97 14.07 15.54
CA THR A 128 -9.13 14.79 16.50
C THR A 128 -9.52 16.27 16.58
N ALA A 129 -9.75 16.93 15.44
CA ALA A 129 -10.21 18.31 15.41
C ALA A 129 -11.59 18.48 16.07
N ILE A 130 -12.55 17.58 15.79
CA ILE A 130 -13.88 17.61 16.43
C ILE A 130 -13.76 17.40 17.94
N ALA A 131 -12.95 16.45 18.40
CA ALA A 131 -12.72 16.21 19.83
C ALA A 131 -12.12 17.44 20.52
N LEU A 132 -11.18 18.12 19.87
CA LEU A 132 -10.60 19.38 20.35
C LEU A 132 -11.65 20.49 20.43
N ILE A 133 -12.52 20.63 19.42
CA ILE A 133 -13.62 21.61 19.42
C ILE A 133 -14.59 21.31 20.58
N ALA A 134 -15.00 20.06 20.75
CA ALA A 134 -15.90 19.64 21.84
C ALA A 134 -15.28 19.87 23.23
N ALA A 135 -13.97 19.62 23.38
CA ALA A 135 -13.25 19.92 24.61
C ALA A 135 -13.20 21.43 24.89
N ALA A 136 -13.04 22.27 23.86
CA ALA A 136 -13.05 23.72 23.99
C ALA A 136 -14.44 24.28 24.35
N SER A 137 -15.52 23.75 23.77
CA SER A 137 -16.90 24.18 24.05
C SER A 137 -17.40 23.85 25.46
N ASN A 138 -16.76 22.90 26.15
CA ASN A 138 -17.05 22.61 27.56
C ASN A 138 -16.36 23.59 28.53
N SER A 139 -15.50 24.49 28.03
CA SER A 139 -15.00 25.62 28.80
C SER A 139 -15.98 26.79 28.66
N LYS A 140 -16.64 27.18 29.77
CA LYS A 140 -17.59 28.30 29.82
C LYS A 140 -16.89 29.64 29.59
N THR A 141 -16.44 29.96 28.38
CA THR A 141 -15.99 31.31 28.01
C THR A 141 -16.15 31.57 26.50
N ASN A 142 -17.22 32.30 26.14
CA ASN A 142 -17.43 33.07 24.90
C ASN A 142 -16.95 32.42 23.56
N ASP A 143 -17.82 31.58 22.99
CA ASP A 143 -17.61 30.67 21.86
C ASP A 143 -17.25 31.27 20.49
N LYS A 144 -17.32 32.59 20.26
CA LYS A 144 -16.97 33.17 18.93
C LYS A 144 -15.52 33.63 18.81
N ALA A 145 -14.87 34.00 19.92
CA ALA A 145 -13.50 34.50 19.89
C ALA A 145 -12.45 33.38 19.85
N VAL A 146 -12.73 32.25 20.49
CA VAL A 146 -11.77 31.13 20.58
C VAL A 146 -11.63 30.39 19.25
N ALA A 147 -12.73 30.08 18.58
CA ALA A 147 -12.72 29.41 17.27
C ALA A 147 -12.00 30.24 16.18
N ALA A 148 -12.23 31.56 16.16
CA ALA A 148 -11.55 32.46 15.22
C ALA A 148 -10.04 32.56 15.48
N THR A 149 -9.62 32.51 16.75
CA THR A 149 -8.20 32.59 17.14
C THR A 149 -7.47 31.28 16.82
N GLN A 150 -8.16 30.13 16.88
CA GLN A 150 -7.57 28.82 16.67
C GLN A 150 -7.46 28.41 15.19
N ILE A 151 -8.42 28.81 14.34
CA ILE A 151 -8.27 28.65 12.88
C ILE A 151 -7.08 29.50 12.40
N GLN A 152 -6.92 30.70 12.94
CA GLN A 152 -5.74 31.53 12.64
C GLN A 152 -4.42 30.90 13.08
N SER A 153 -4.38 30.12 14.17
CA SER A 153 -3.14 29.47 14.61
C SER A 153 -2.76 28.26 13.76
N ILE A 154 -3.75 27.48 13.27
CA ILE A 154 -3.52 26.38 12.31
C ILE A 154 -2.92 26.94 11.02
N THR A 155 -3.56 27.95 10.41
CA THR A 155 -3.05 28.57 9.19
C THR A 155 -1.66 29.19 9.38
N LYS A 156 -1.34 29.68 10.58
CA LYS A 156 -0.01 30.23 10.91
C LYS A 156 1.08 29.18 11.02
N CYS A 157 0.77 27.94 11.45
CA CYS A 157 1.76 26.85 11.48
C CYS A 157 1.94 26.24 10.09
N GLU A 158 0.84 25.97 9.36
CA GLU A 158 0.88 25.33 8.04
C GLU A 158 1.52 26.21 6.93
N ALA A 159 1.57 27.53 7.15
CA ALA A 159 2.29 28.46 6.29
C ALA A 159 3.82 28.38 6.44
N ILE A 160 4.34 27.70 7.48
CA ILE A 160 5.77 27.58 7.75
C ILE A 160 6.32 26.37 7.02
N THR A 161 7.19 26.62 6.03
CA THR A 161 7.80 25.56 5.22
C THR A 161 9.19 25.16 5.67
N LYS A 162 9.76 25.83 6.68
CA LYS A 162 11.12 25.57 7.17
C LYS A 162 11.10 24.95 8.56
N ALA A 163 11.87 23.87 8.73
CA ALA A 163 11.94 23.14 9.98
C ALA A 163 12.44 24.01 11.16
N GLU A 164 13.45 24.86 10.93
CA GLU A 164 13.99 25.74 11.98
C GLU A 164 12.98 26.79 12.44
N GLU A 165 12.20 27.36 11.52
CA GLU A 165 11.17 28.35 11.84
C GLU A 165 10.00 27.72 12.58
N CYS A 166 9.66 26.47 12.23
CA CYS A 166 8.66 25.68 12.94
C CYS A 166 9.12 25.37 14.37
N ARG A 167 10.38 24.93 14.54
CA ARG A 167 10.97 24.60 15.84
C ARG A 167 11.12 25.83 16.75
N LYS A 168 11.36 27.03 16.21
CA LYS A 168 11.32 28.28 16.99
C LYS A 168 9.95 28.58 17.59
N LYS A 169 8.89 28.00 17.05
CA LYS A 169 7.51 28.13 17.55
C LYS A 169 7.04 26.84 18.22
N GLU A 170 7.94 26.09 18.84
CA GLU A 170 7.65 24.81 19.49
C GLU A 170 6.58 24.87 20.59
N SER A 171 6.26 26.06 21.12
CA SER A 171 5.15 26.23 22.06
C SER A 171 3.77 26.09 21.40
N LEU A 172 3.71 26.21 20.07
CA LEU A 172 2.46 26.23 19.30
C LEU A 172 2.46 25.25 18.12
N CYS A 173 3.60 25.02 17.46
CA CYS A 173 3.71 24.21 16.26
C CYS A 173 4.73 23.05 16.43
N GLU A 174 4.57 21.99 15.65
CA GLU A 174 5.44 20.81 15.61
C GLU A 174 5.80 20.47 14.17
N TRP A 175 7.03 20.01 13.97
CA TRP A 175 7.54 19.61 12.65
C TRP A 175 7.42 18.10 12.46
N GLN A 176 6.69 17.68 11.42
CA GLN A 176 6.49 16.27 11.09
C GLN A 176 7.31 15.78 9.89
N GLY A 177 8.18 16.63 9.33
CA GLY A 177 8.96 16.31 8.12
C GLY A 177 10.24 15.51 8.35
N GLY A 178 10.43 14.93 9.55
CA GLY A 178 11.65 14.17 9.88
C GLY A 178 12.93 14.98 9.68
N GLU A 179 13.85 14.46 8.85
CA GLU A 179 15.14 15.08 8.50
C GLU A 179 15.03 16.16 7.40
N ALA A 180 13.88 16.28 6.75
CA ALA A 180 13.66 17.31 5.73
C ALA A 180 13.78 18.70 6.38
N LYS A 181 14.57 19.58 5.75
CA LYS A 181 14.78 20.95 6.23
C LYS A 181 13.73 21.92 5.71
N GLU A 182 13.14 21.61 4.55
CA GLU A 182 12.22 22.48 3.82
C GLU A 182 11.09 21.68 3.17
N GLU A 183 9.86 21.83 3.68
CA GLU A 183 8.60 21.25 3.16
C GLU A 183 7.39 21.75 4.01
N LYS A 184 6.14 21.56 3.55
CA LYS A 184 4.93 21.94 4.30
C LYS A 184 4.56 20.94 5.42
N ASN A 185 5.49 20.70 6.34
CA ASN A 185 5.34 19.70 7.40
C ASN A 185 5.25 20.31 8.81
N CYS A 186 4.98 21.62 8.94
CA CYS A 186 4.77 22.27 10.23
C CYS A 186 3.27 22.31 10.59
N THR A 187 2.88 21.65 11.68
CA THR A 187 1.48 21.53 12.12
C THR A 187 1.29 22.10 13.52
N LEU A 188 0.05 22.40 13.94
CA LEU A 188 -0.23 22.86 15.30
C LEU A 188 0.02 21.72 16.31
N LYS A 189 0.67 22.01 17.45
CA LYS A 189 0.82 21.04 18.55
C LYS A 189 -0.52 20.76 19.21
N ALA A 190 -0.73 19.49 19.60
CA ALA A 190 -1.83 19.11 20.46
C ALA A 190 -1.63 19.72 21.86
N VAL A 191 -2.63 20.46 22.34
CA VAL A 191 -2.61 20.99 23.71
C VAL A 191 -2.84 19.81 24.66
N THR A 192 -1.78 19.31 25.28
CA THR A 192 -1.91 18.39 26.41
C THR A 192 -2.49 19.17 27.58
N GLY A 193 -3.64 18.76 28.11
CA GLY A 193 -4.38 19.46 29.18
C GLY A 193 -3.69 19.54 30.56
N LYS A 194 -2.37 19.71 30.61
CA LYS A 194 -1.58 19.89 31.84
C LYS A 194 -1.10 21.33 32.08
N ASP A 195 -1.24 22.24 31.12
CA ASP A 195 -0.70 23.61 31.25
C ASP A 195 -1.73 24.67 31.66
N ASN A 196 -2.72 24.29 32.48
CA ASN A 196 -3.48 25.24 33.29
C ASN A 196 -3.12 25.07 34.77
N THR A 197 -1.86 25.27 35.11
CA THR A 197 -1.47 25.57 36.50
C THR A 197 -1.80 27.03 36.82
N ALA A 198 -3.08 27.29 37.06
CA ALA A 198 -3.53 28.41 37.89
C ALA A 198 -4.09 27.82 39.19
N ALA A 199 -3.39 28.09 40.28
CA ALA A 199 -3.65 27.59 41.62
C ALA A 199 -5.02 28.01 42.17
N ALA A 200 -5.75 27.07 42.78
CA ALA A 200 -6.68 27.33 43.89
C ALA A 200 -7.04 26.02 44.62
N THR A 201 -6.48 25.89 45.83
CA THR A 201 -6.97 25.23 47.06
C THR A 201 -8.08 24.16 47.03
N ARG A 202 -7.68 22.98 47.50
CA ARG A 202 -8.35 21.99 48.39
C ARG A 202 -9.78 22.31 48.87
N GLU A 203 -10.70 21.36 48.74
CA GLU A 203 -11.55 20.86 49.84
C GLU A 203 -12.33 19.57 49.49
N GLN A 204 -12.42 18.69 50.48
CA GLN A 204 -13.15 17.42 50.47
C GLN A 204 -14.66 17.66 50.41
N ALA A 205 -15.39 16.86 49.62
CA ALA A 205 -16.80 16.57 49.93
C ALA A 205 -17.21 15.18 49.40
N THR A 206 -17.60 14.36 50.34
CA THR A 206 -18.30 13.08 50.23
C THR A 206 -19.68 13.24 49.57
N GLY A 207 -20.07 12.24 48.76
CA GLY A 207 -21.46 11.81 48.55
C GLY A 207 -22.43 12.78 47.90
N ALA A 208 -22.72 12.58 46.61
CA ALA A 208 -24.01 12.96 46.03
C ALA A 208 -24.33 12.13 44.78
N ALA A 209 -25.58 11.68 44.70
CA ALA A 209 -26.15 10.98 43.57
C ALA A 209 -26.17 11.87 42.32
N GLY A 210 -25.24 11.63 41.40
CA GLY A 210 -25.29 12.20 40.05
C GLY A 210 -26.25 11.41 39.18
N THR A 211 -27.00 12.10 38.32
CA THR A 211 -28.00 11.62 37.36
C THR A 211 -27.38 11.04 36.07
N GLU A 212 -26.07 10.79 36.04
CA GLU A 212 -25.34 10.42 34.82
C GLU A 212 -24.98 8.93 34.83
N ASP A 213 -25.35 8.17 33.80
CA ASP A 213 -25.01 6.74 33.64
C ASP A 213 -23.52 6.49 33.94
N PRO A 214 -23.16 5.45 34.72
CA PRO A 214 -21.76 5.21 35.06
C PRO A 214 -20.94 5.02 33.79
N ASN A 215 -19.78 5.68 33.72
CA ASN A 215 -18.87 5.52 32.60
C ASN A 215 -18.32 4.09 32.58
N CYS A 216 -18.90 3.22 31.76
CA CYS A 216 -18.49 1.81 31.69
C CYS A 216 -17.06 1.63 31.12
N GLY A 217 -16.52 2.61 30.40
CA GLY A 217 -15.16 2.58 29.84
C GLY A 217 -14.05 2.74 30.88
N GLN A 218 -14.39 3.05 32.13
CA GLN A 218 -13.41 3.12 33.22
C GLN A 218 -13.07 1.76 33.83
N TYR A 219 -13.89 0.73 33.56
CA TYR A 219 -13.67 -0.60 34.12
C TYR A 219 -12.73 -1.38 33.19
N THR A 220 -11.54 -1.67 33.68
CA THR A 220 -10.56 -2.55 33.02
C THR A 220 -10.66 -4.00 33.51
N ASP A 221 -11.70 -4.32 34.27
CA ASP A 221 -11.94 -5.64 34.89
C ASP A 221 -13.40 -6.08 34.68
N PRO A 222 -13.65 -7.31 34.20
CA PRO A 222 -14.99 -7.80 33.91
C PRO A 222 -15.90 -7.88 35.13
N GLU A 223 -15.37 -8.27 36.30
CA GLU A 223 -16.18 -8.39 37.52
C GLU A 223 -16.59 -7.01 38.05
N LYS A 224 -15.69 -6.02 37.97
CA LYS A 224 -16.00 -4.64 38.35
C LYS A 224 -16.97 -3.98 37.37
N CYS A 225 -16.89 -4.31 36.08
CA CYS A 225 -17.85 -3.87 35.07
C CYS A 225 -19.25 -4.45 35.33
N ALA A 226 -19.34 -5.74 35.67
CA ALA A 226 -20.62 -6.39 35.99
C ALA A 226 -21.26 -5.84 37.28
N LYS A 227 -20.44 -5.38 38.24
CA LYS A 227 -20.86 -4.78 39.52
C LYS A 227 -20.96 -3.25 39.46
N ALA A 228 -21.01 -2.66 38.27
CA ALA A 228 -21.15 -1.22 38.12
C ALA A 228 -22.34 -0.70 38.95
N PRO A 229 -22.16 0.41 39.69
CA PRO A 229 -23.18 0.90 40.61
C PRO A 229 -24.44 1.29 39.82
N ARG A 230 -25.62 0.99 40.40
CA ARG A 230 -27.01 1.20 39.94
C ARG A 230 -27.75 -0.06 39.51
N LYS A 231 -29.06 0.08 39.34
CA LYS A 231 -29.97 -0.98 38.89
C LYS A 231 -29.92 -1.06 37.35
N PRO A 232 -29.84 -2.26 36.74
CA PRO A 232 -29.95 -2.41 35.29
C PRO A 232 -31.24 -1.77 34.75
N LYS A 233 -31.18 -1.19 33.54
CA LYS A 233 -32.37 -0.69 32.83
C LYS A 233 -33.34 -1.86 32.57
N GLU A 234 -34.64 -1.58 32.55
CA GLU A 234 -35.69 -2.59 32.39
C GLU A 234 -35.44 -3.46 31.15
N GLY A 235 -35.39 -4.79 31.33
CA GLY A 235 -35.03 -5.76 30.28
C GLY A 235 -33.53 -6.03 30.09
N LYS A 236 -32.62 -5.42 30.85
CA LYS A 236 -31.17 -5.70 30.84
C LYS A 236 -30.72 -6.41 32.11
N LYS A 237 -29.74 -7.32 31.98
CA LYS A 237 -29.19 -8.10 33.11
C LYS A 237 -28.11 -7.35 33.92
N SER A 238 -27.50 -6.31 33.35
CA SER A 238 -26.42 -5.53 33.97
C SER A 238 -26.48 -4.05 33.56
N VAL A 239 -25.82 -3.18 34.34
CA VAL A 239 -25.70 -1.73 34.04
C VAL A 239 -24.66 -1.48 32.96
N CYS A 240 -23.54 -2.19 33.00
CA CYS A 240 -22.49 -2.17 31.99
C CYS A 240 -22.35 -3.55 31.32
N GLY A 241 -22.04 -3.57 30.02
CA GLY A 241 -21.74 -4.78 29.25
C GLY A 241 -20.24 -4.86 28.98
N TRP A 242 -19.64 -6.02 29.22
CA TRP A 242 -18.25 -6.29 28.89
C TRP A 242 -18.13 -6.74 27.43
N ILE A 243 -17.20 -6.16 26.69
CA ILE A 243 -16.86 -6.55 25.31
C ILE A 243 -15.40 -6.96 25.32
N ASP A 244 -15.11 -8.22 25.04
CA ASP A 244 -13.74 -8.67 24.80
C ASP A 244 -13.30 -8.16 23.43
N LEU A 245 -12.35 -7.21 23.40
CA LEU A 245 -11.61 -6.86 22.20
C LEU A 245 -10.66 -8.02 21.90
N ILE A 246 -11.15 -9.03 21.17
CA ILE A 246 -10.31 -10.04 20.55
C ILE A 246 -9.78 -9.44 19.26
N ASP A 247 -8.46 -9.27 19.16
CA ASP A 247 -7.78 -8.85 17.95
C ASP A 247 -8.26 -9.69 16.75
N GLY A 248 -8.86 -9.03 15.76
CA GLY A 248 -8.93 -9.55 14.40
C GLY A 248 -9.97 -10.62 14.08
N GLN A 249 -11.22 -10.51 14.52
CA GLN A 249 -12.36 -11.02 13.72
C GLN A 249 -13.60 -10.12 13.81
N GLU A 250 -13.98 -9.55 12.67
CA GLU A 250 -15.37 -9.16 12.39
C GLU A 250 -16.24 -10.41 12.54
N LYS A 251 -17.27 -10.34 13.39
CA LYS A 251 -18.43 -11.22 13.29
C LYS A 251 -19.67 -10.37 13.09
N ILE A 252 -20.30 -10.69 11.96
CA ILE A 252 -21.61 -10.31 11.39
C ILE A 252 -22.67 -10.07 12.47
#